data_AF-Q1D2Q2-F1
#
_entry.id   AF-Q1D2Q2-F1
#
_cell.length_a   1.000
_cell.length_b   1.000
_cell.length_c   1.000
_cell.angle_alpha   90.00
_cell.angle_beta   90.00
_cell.angle_gamma   90.00
#
_symmetry.space_group_name_H-M   'P 1'
#
loop_
_entity.id
_entity.type
_entity.pdbx_description
1 polymer ?
#
loop_
_entity_poly.entity_id
_entity_poly.type
_entity_poly.pdbx_seq_one_letter_code
_entity_poly.pdbx_strand_id
1 'polypeptide(L)'
;MACGLIFGSLLMAASPGFAHPSDAAGCADRQREGFKDIARWPDIAGCAGAWRIPGLHTDNPGIAPACPGLVTFDTLTPACGRKGGDDGPKPGGAGCNVADLCASGWHVCTSDAEVMSRSSTGCKGATKAGDQALFFATRQSTNGCGACANGTSTGPECDSESCTPGCLQTARTSNDFFGCGNFGTEATCGPLNRFSENLCSGLEGSPWSCNAATTADDNGLCEAYTAIKTGSRFGGVLCCRDTCTDSDKDGVCDSADRCAGTVLPESLSTGSLPGMNRFADTDGDGTFNTLSSNDGEPERRFTLVDTAGCNCAQIVDALGMSQEHAQSGCSLSTLENWVSRVKEN
;
A
#
# COMPACT_ATOMS: atom_id res chain seq x y z
N MET A 1 33.90 -37.77 -48.62
CA MET A 1 32.71 -37.54 -47.75
C MET A 1 33.21 -36.96 -46.44
N ALA A 2 33.14 -35.64 -46.29
CA ALA A 2 33.41 -34.96 -45.03
C ALA A 2 32.22 -34.01 -44.81
N CYS A 3 31.42 -34.32 -43.79
CA CYS A 3 30.23 -33.56 -43.41
C CYS A 3 30.65 -32.55 -42.34
N GLY A 4 30.69 -31.26 -42.70
CA GLY A 4 31.02 -30.18 -41.78
C GLY A 4 29.78 -29.70 -41.04
N LEU A 5 29.79 -29.81 -39.71
CA LEU A 5 28.80 -29.22 -38.81
C LEU A 5 29.14 -27.75 -38.56
N ILE A 6 28.24 -26.84 -38.96
CA ILE A 6 28.30 -25.41 -38.67
C ILE A 6 27.51 -25.18 -37.38
N PHE A 7 28.22 -24.82 -36.30
CA PHE A 7 27.62 -24.29 -35.08
C PHE A 7 27.31 -22.80 -35.27
N GLY A 8 26.03 -22.47 -35.50
CA GLY A 8 25.54 -21.10 -35.44
C GLY A 8 25.33 -20.67 -33.99
N SER A 9 26.20 -19.81 -33.47
CA SER A 9 25.98 -19.10 -32.20
C SER A 9 24.84 -18.10 -32.39
N LEU A 10 23.70 -18.39 -31.77
CA LEU A 10 22.58 -17.47 -31.67
C LEU A 10 22.88 -16.51 -30.50
N LEU A 11 23.38 -15.30 -30.81
CA LEU A 11 23.41 -14.21 -29.84
C LEU A 11 21.96 -13.82 -29.53
N MET A 12 21.46 -14.20 -28.35
CA MET A 12 20.27 -13.58 -27.79
C MET A 12 20.65 -12.18 -27.32
N ALA A 13 20.24 -11.17 -28.08
CA ALA A 13 20.28 -9.79 -27.62
C ALA A 13 19.29 -9.65 -26.47
N ALA A 14 19.80 -9.42 -25.25
CA ALA A 14 18.97 -9.00 -24.13
C ALA A 14 18.30 -7.68 -24.52
N SER A 15 16.99 -7.70 -24.69
CA SER A 15 16.19 -6.48 -24.82
C SER A 15 16.43 -5.62 -23.57
N PRO A 16 16.77 -4.34 -23.70
CA PRO A 16 16.83 -3.46 -22.55
C PRO A 16 15.42 -3.41 -21.95
N GLY A 17 15.25 -4.00 -20.76
CA GLY A 17 14.04 -3.86 -19.98
C GLY A 17 13.76 -2.38 -19.79
N PHE A 18 12.65 -1.90 -20.35
CA PHE A 18 12.19 -0.54 -20.15
C PHE A 18 11.81 -0.43 -18.67
N ALA A 19 12.73 0.04 -17.84
CA ALA A 19 12.37 0.59 -16.54
C ALA A 19 11.33 1.68 -16.81
N HIS A 20 10.08 1.45 -16.39
CA HIS A 20 8.98 2.40 -16.61
C HIS A 20 9.40 3.77 -16.05
N PRO A 21 9.51 4.83 -16.87
CA PRO A 21 10.05 6.11 -16.43
C PRO A 21 9.18 6.93 -15.44
N SER A 22 8.32 6.33 -14.62
CA SER A 22 7.22 7.09 -13.99
C SER A 22 6.88 6.81 -12.51
N ASP A 23 7.54 5.88 -11.81
CA ASP A 23 7.27 5.66 -10.37
C ASP A 23 8.17 6.51 -9.45
N ALA A 24 9.06 7.33 -10.03
CA ALA A 24 9.94 8.22 -9.27
C ALA A 24 9.17 9.28 -8.45
N ALA A 25 7.95 9.63 -8.89
CA ALA A 25 7.13 10.64 -8.23
C ALA A 25 6.56 10.15 -6.89
N GLY A 26 6.42 8.85 -6.66
CA GLY A 26 5.89 8.28 -5.42
C GLY A 26 4.39 8.33 -5.23
N CYS A 27 3.68 9.18 -5.97
CA CYS A 27 2.23 9.20 -6.03
C CYS A 27 1.72 8.45 -7.26
N ALA A 28 0.58 7.77 -7.10
CA ALA A 28 0.01 6.89 -8.12
C ALA A 28 -0.37 7.63 -9.42
N ASP A 29 -0.79 8.89 -9.32
CA ASP A 29 -1.10 9.76 -10.45
C ASP A 29 0.11 10.56 -10.98
N ARG A 30 1.29 10.31 -10.41
CA ARG A 30 2.59 10.89 -10.80
C ARG A 30 2.74 12.38 -10.48
N GLN A 31 1.83 12.98 -9.71
CA GLN A 31 2.00 14.35 -9.19
C GLN A 31 2.34 14.35 -7.70
N ARG A 32 3.11 15.34 -7.25
CA ARG A 32 3.43 15.54 -5.83
C ARG A 32 2.79 16.83 -5.36
N GLU A 33 1.89 16.76 -4.39
CA GLU A 33 1.24 17.92 -3.78
C GLU A 33 2.01 18.39 -2.55
N GLY A 34 2.69 17.45 -1.88
CA GLY A 34 3.70 17.70 -0.86
C GLY A 34 5.06 17.12 -1.26
N PHE A 35 6.15 17.64 -0.71
CA PHE A 35 7.52 17.20 -1.00
C PHE A 35 7.87 17.28 -2.50
N LYS A 36 7.49 18.40 -3.13
CA LYS A 36 7.52 18.61 -4.59
C LYS A 36 8.90 18.54 -5.23
N ASP A 37 9.95 18.87 -4.48
CA ASP A 37 11.34 18.82 -4.97
C ASP A 37 11.90 17.40 -4.83
N ILE A 38 11.84 16.62 -5.91
CA ILE A 38 12.30 15.22 -5.95
C ILE A 38 13.80 15.11 -5.65
N ALA A 39 14.61 16.10 -6.05
CA ALA A 39 16.05 16.06 -5.78
C ALA A 39 16.34 16.21 -4.28
N ARG A 40 15.50 16.97 -3.58
CA ARG A 40 15.61 17.19 -2.13
C ARG A 40 14.94 16.11 -1.29
N TRP A 41 13.83 15.54 -1.77
CA TRP A 41 13.02 14.54 -1.07
C TRP A 41 12.76 13.32 -1.96
N PRO A 42 13.80 12.57 -2.34
CA PRO A 42 13.66 11.48 -3.29
C PRO A 42 12.80 10.31 -2.78
N ASP A 43 12.68 10.15 -1.46
CA ASP A 43 12.11 8.96 -0.81
C ASP A 43 10.84 9.23 0.00
N ILE A 44 10.28 10.43 -0.11
CA ILE A 44 8.98 10.80 0.46
C ILE A 44 8.20 11.69 -0.51
N ALA A 45 6.90 11.47 -0.61
CA ALA A 45 5.97 12.27 -1.40
C ALA A 45 4.70 12.56 -0.59
N GLY A 46 4.12 13.75 -0.74
CA GLY A 46 2.76 14.01 -0.27
C GLY A 46 1.81 13.87 -1.45
N CYS A 47 0.93 12.88 -1.39
CA CYS A 47 0.04 12.48 -2.48
C CYS A 47 -1.40 12.82 -2.10
N ALA A 48 -2.00 13.76 -2.83
CA ALA A 48 -3.39 14.12 -2.66
C ALA A 48 -4.30 13.07 -3.30
N GLY A 49 -5.58 13.13 -2.95
CA GLY A 49 -6.58 12.20 -3.49
C GLY A 49 -7.61 11.80 -2.46
N ALA A 50 -8.39 10.78 -2.82
CA ALA A 50 -9.54 10.32 -2.07
C ALA A 50 -9.56 8.78 -2.00
N TRP A 51 -10.22 8.23 -0.99
CA TRP A 51 -10.49 6.81 -0.83
C TRP A 51 -11.82 6.62 -0.11
N ARG A 52 -12.46 5.48 -0.36
CA ARG A 52 -13.76 5.13 0.24
C ARG A 52 -13.78 3.78 0.93
N ILE A 53 -12.76 2.95 0.73
CA ILE A 53 -12.53 1.78 1.57
C ILE A 53 -11.87 2.30 2.86
N PRO A 54 -12.54 2.20 4.01
CA PRO A 54 -12.13 2.91 5.22
C PRO A 54 -10.86 2.35 5.83
N GLY A 55 -10.12 3.24 6.48
CA GLY A 55 -8.95 2.92 7.29
C GLY A 55 -7.62 3.33 6.65
N LEU A 56 -6.64 3.46 7.53
CA LEU A 56 -5.23 3.71 7.25
C LEU A 56 -4.29 2.95 8.20
N HIS A 57 -4.83 2.30 9.23
CA HIS A 57 -4.06 1.54 10.20
C HIS A 57 -3.26 0.41 9.53
N THR A 58 -2.11 0.06 10.09
CA THR A 58 -1.24 -1.03 9.59
C THR A 58 -1.84 -2.42 9.83
N ASP A 59 -2.46 -2.61 11.00
CA ASP A 59 -3.11 -3.87 11.35
C ASP A 59 -4.48 -3.99 10.69
N ASN A 60 -4.90 -5.23 10.43
CA ASN A 60 -6.26 -5.57 9.97
C ASN A 60 -6.77 -6.80 10.75
N PRO A 61 -7.25 -6.62 11.99
CA PRO A 61 -7.71 -7.72 12.85
C PRO A 61 -9.05 -8.36 12.41
N GLY A 62 -9.67 -7.87 11.33
CA GLY A 62 -11.01 -8.23 10.90
C GLY A 62 -12.10 -7.52 11.70
N ILE A 63 -11.93 -7.40 13.03
CA ILE A 63 -12.78 -6.61 13.92
C ILE A 63 -11.91 -5.73 14.82
N ALA A 64 -12.20 -4.42 14.86
CA ALA A 64 -11.42 -3.47 15.65
C ALA A 64 -11.56 -3.75 17.16
N PRO A 65 -10.45 -3.99 17.90
CA PRO A 65 -10.49 -4.29 19.32
C PRO A 65 -11.15 -3.22 20.19
N ALA A 66 -10.95 -1.94 19.86
CA ALA A 66 -11.51 -0.82 20.60
C ALA A 66 -12.97 -0.51 20.23
N CYS A 67 -13.48 -1.08 19.12
CA CYS A 67 -14.83 -0.81 18.60
C CYS A 67 -15.52 -2.12 18.19
N PRO A 68 -16.09 -2.87 19.16
CA PRO A 68 -16.76 -4.13 18.88
C PRO A 68 -17.84 -3.99 17.80
N GLY A 69 -17.76 -4.83 16.76
CA GLY A 69 -18.69 -4.81 15.63
C GLY A 69 -18.24 -3.93 14.46
N LEU A 70 -17.16 -3.16 14.60
CA LEU A 70 -16.52 -2.48 13.48
C LEU A 70 -15.63 -3.46 12.70
N VAL A 71 -15.95 -3.70 11.43
CA VAL A 71 -15.13 -4.49 10.51
C VAL A 71 -13.97 -3.64 9.98
N THR A 72 -12.76 -4.19 10.01
CA THR A 72 -11.56 -3.55 9.45
C THR A 72 -11.26 -4.07 8.05
N PHE A 73 -10.54 -3.27 7.26
CA PHE A 73 -10.18 -3.58 5.88
C PHE A 73 -8.68 -3.65 5.71
N ASP A 74 -8.22 -4.47 4.77
CA ASP A 74 -6.83 -4.43 4.34
C ASP A 74 -6.60 -3.14 3.54
N THR A 75 -5.72 -2.31 4.07
CA THR A 75 -5.34 -1.06 3.42
C THR A 75 -3.87 -1.02 3.06
N LEU A 76 -3.10 -2.11 3.30
CA LEU A 76 -1.70 -2.23 2.90
C LEU A 76 -1.61 -2.54 1.40
N THR A 77 -2.51 -3.37 0.89
CA THR A 77 -2.59 -3.71 -0.54
C THR A 77 -3.49 -2.74 -1.29
N PRO A 78 -3.08 -2.15 -2.44
CA PRO A 78 -3.95 -1.31 -3.26
C PRO A 78 -5.23 -2.03 -3.70
N ALA A 79 -6.39 -1.41 -3.52
CA ALA A 79 -7.69 -2.03 -3.81
C ALA A 79 -8.24 -1.69 -5.20
N CYS A 80 -7.78 -0.59 -5.80
CA CYS A 80 -8.22 -0.14 -7.12
C CYS A 80 -7.11 -0.13 -8.17
N GLY A 81 -6.02 -0.85 -7.93
CA GLY A 81 -4.87 -0.94 -8.83
C GLY A 81 -4.14 0.40 -8.97
N ARG A 82 -3.98 1.14 -7.87
CA ARG A 82 -3.27 2.43 -7.83
C ARG A 82 -3.85 3.45 -8.82
N LYS A 83 -5.18 3.44 -8.96
CA LYS A 83 -5.92 4.42 -9.79
C LYS A 83 -6.37 5.64 -8.99
N GLY A 84 -5.93 5.76 -7.74
CA GLY A 84 -6.15 6.93 -6.89
C GLY A 84 -5.34 8.14 -7.35
N GLY A 85 -5.18 9.13 -6.47
CA GLY A 85 -4.60 10.43 -6.80
C GLY A 85 -5.67 11.47 -7.14
N ASP A 86 -5.36 12.75 -7.04
CA ASP A 86 -6.30 13.82 -7.40
C ASP A 86 -6.38 14.08 -8.91
N ASP A 87 -5.32 13.75 -9.64
CA ASP A 87 -5.28 13.76 -11.11
C ASP A 87 -5.45 12.36 -11.72
N GLY A 88 -5.63 11.34 -10.88
CA GLY A 88 -5.78 9.95 -11.29
C GLY A 88 -7.15 9.60 -11.89
N PRO A 89 -7.32 8.37 -12.40
CA PRO A 89 -8.60 7.91 -12.97
C PRO A 89 -9.77 7.82 -11.97
N LYS A 90 -9.48 7.74 -10.65
CA LYS A 90 -10.49 7.65 -9.59
C LYS A 90 -10.29 8.75 -8.53
N PRO A 91 -10.43 10.04 -8.89
CA PRO A 91 -10.10 11.16 -8.00
C PRO A 91 -11.07 11.33 -6.81
N GLY A 92 -12.22 10.64 -6.85
CA GLY A 92 -13.19 10.55 -5.74
C GLY A 92 -13.08 9.28 -4.90
N GLY A 93 -12.05 8.45 -5.12
CA GLY A 93 -11.72 7.29 -4.29
C GLY A 93 -12.64 6.07 -4.42
N ALA A 94 -13.43 5.98 -5.49
CA ALA A 94 -14.42 4.91 -5.66
C ALA A 94 -13.75 3.51 -5.78
N GLY A 95 -13.90 2.70 -4.73
CA GLY A 95 -13.28 1.38 -4.63
C GLY A 95 -11.78 1.41 -4.36
N CYS A 96 -11.22 2.56 -4.01
CA CYS A 96 -9.81 2.71 -3.61
C CYS A 96 -9.69 2.77 -2.08
N ASN A 97 -8.57 2.28 -1.55
CA ASN A 97 -8.11 2.51 -0.18
C ASN A 97 -6.92 3.50 -0.19
N VAL A 98 -6.31 3.75 0.98
CA VAL A 98 -5.17 4.69 1.08
C VAL A 98 -3.92 4.26 0.32
N ALA A 99 -3.68 2.95 0.15
CA ALA A 99 -2.50 2.45 -0.57
C ALA A 99 -2.57 2.77 -2.08
N ASP A 100 -3.78 2.93 -2.63
CA ASP A 100 -3.98 3.32 -4.03
C ASP A 100 -3.51 4.75 -4.37
N LEU A 101 -3.16 5.56 -3.38
CA LEU A 101 -2.58 6.89 -3.60
C LEU A 101 -1.06 6.85 -3.83
N CYS A 102 -0.39 5.76 -3.45
CA CYS A 102 1.05 5.60 -3.63
C CYS A 102 1.36 4.85 -4.94
N ALA A 103 2.46 5.22 -5.59
CA ALA A 103 2.98 4.53 -6.78
C ALA A 103 3.55 3.14 -6.43
N SER A 104 3.84 2.32 -7.45
CA SER A 104 4.55 1.05 -7.23
C SER A 104 5.95 1.28 -6.65
N GLY A 105 6.40 0.45 -5.70
CA GLY A 105 7.62 0.68 -4.91
C GLY A 105 7.49 1.78 -3.84
N TRP A 106 6.25 2.16 -3.52
CA TRP A 106 5.91 3.10 -2.46
C TRP A 106 4.70 2.62 -1.67
N HIS A 107 4.70 2.97 -0.40
CA HIS A 107 3.61 2.69 0.54
C HIS A 107 3.28 3.91 1.38
N VAL A 108 2.12 3.92 2.03
CA VAL A 108 1.76 4.97 2.99
C VAL A 108 2.69 4.86 4.19
N CYS A 109 3.47 5.90 4.48
CA CYS A 109 4.44 5.93 5.57
C CYS A 109 3.82 5.40 6.87
N THR A 110 4.49 4.46 7.51
CA THR A 110 3.94 3.68 8.62
C THR A 110 4.05 4.36 9.98
N SER A 111 5.09 5.16 10.18
CA SER A 111 5.44 5.75 11.48
C SER A 111 6.13 7.12 11.35
N ASP A 112 6.20 7.81 12.48
CA ASP A 112 6.99 9.03 12.67
C ASP A 112 8.50 8.78 12.37
N ALA A 113 9.03 7.65 12.85
CA ALA A 113 10.41 7.21 12.62
C ALA A 113 10.70 6.98 11.13
N GLU A 114 9.76 6.38 10.40
CA GLU A 114 9.91 6.21 8.96
C GLU A 114 9.96 7.56 8.24
N VAL A 115 9.04 8.48 8.55
CA VAL A 115 9.06 9.83 7.95
C VAL A 115 10.38 10.54 8.21
N MET A 116 10.95 10.39 9.41
CA MET A 116 12.29 10.93 9.73
C MET A 116 13.39 10.28 8.88
N SER A 117 13.29 8.97 8.61
CA SER A 117 14.26 8.25 7.77
C SER A 117 14.18 8.65 6.29
N ARG A 118 12.99 9.02 5.79
CA ARG A 118 12.77 9.42 4.39
C ARG A 118 12.94 10.91 4.13
N SER A 119 12.84 11.72 5.18
CA SER A 119 13.00 13.18 5.13
C SER A 119 13.88 13.64 6.29
N SER A 120 15.12 13.99 5.97
CA SER A 120 16.04 14.66 6.93
C SER A 120 15.51 15.99 7.47
N THR A 121 14.42 16.50 6.89
CA THR A 121 13.75 17.74 7.30
C THR A 121 12.39 17.52 7.97
N GLY A 122 11.99 16.27 8.23
CA GLY A 122 10.65 15.93 8.71
C GLY A 122 9.57 16.46 7.77
N CYS A 123 8.53 17.08 8.34
CA CYS A 123 7.39 17.62 7.58
C CYS A 123 7.63 18.94 6.82
N LYS A 124 8.85 19.53 6.85
CA LYS A 124 9.09 20.85 6.20
C LYS A 124 8.84 20.85 4.69
N GLY A 125 8.93 19.71 4.02
CA GLY A 125 8.65 19.59 2.59
C GLY A 125 7.16 19.45 2.25
N ALA A 126 6.30 19.17 3.23
CA ALA A 126 4.89 18.88 2.97
C ALA A 126 4.11 20.08 2.43
N THR A 127 4.45 21.29 2.88
CA THR A 127 3.82 22.54 2.44
C THR A 127 4.84 23.68 2.42
N LYS A 128 4.52 24.76 1.71
CA LYS A 128 5.21 26.05 1.76
C LYS A 128 4.23 27.18 2.09
N ALA A 129 4.78 28.33 2.47
CA ALA A 129 3.98 29.53 2.73
C ALA A 129 3.12 29.87 1.50
N GLY A 130 1.82 30.09 1.72
CA GLY A 130 0.84 30.40 0.67
C GLY A 130 0.20 29.18 0.01
N ASP A 131 0.62 27.95 0.34
CA ASP A 131 -0.14 26.77 -0.08
C ASP A 131 -1.53 26.77 0.56
N GLN A 132 -2.48 26.11 -0.11
CA GLN A 132 -3.78 25.80 0.47
C GLN A 132 -3.65 24.93 1.74
N ALA A 133 -4.75 24.77 2.47
CA ALA A 133 -4.84 23.81 3.55
C ALA A 133 -4.57 22.39 3.01
N LEU A 134 -3.55 21.73 3.55
CA LEU A 134 -3.08 20.41 3.17
C LEU A 134 -2.74 19.61 4.43
N PHE A 135 -3.23 18.37 4.48
CA PHE A 135 -2.87 17.37 5.48
C PHE A 135 -2.59 16.06 4.75
N PHE A 136 -1.40 15.49 4.97
CA PHE A 136 -0.97 14.22 4.40
C PHE A 136 -0.81 13.22 5.54
N ALA A 137 -1.74 12.29 5.65
CA ALA A 137 -1.76 11.27 6.69
C ALA A 137 -0.62 10.26 6.52
N THR A 138 -0.15 9.76 7.65
CA THR A 138 0.61 8.51 7.77
C THR A 138 -0.30 7.43 8.34
N ARG A 139 0.21 6.21 8.51
CA ARG A 139 -0.47 5.16 9.29
C ARG A 139 -0.23 5.26 10.79
N GLN A 140 0.54 6.25 11.24
CA GLN A 140 0.81 6.47 12.66
C GLN A 140 -0.49 6.87 13.35
N SER A 141 -0.85 6.12 14.38
CA SER A 141 -2.01 6.33 15.25
C SER A 141 -1.57 6.50 16.70
N THR A 142 -2.54 6.68 17.60
CA THR A 142 -2.33 6.87 19.03
C THR A 142 -3.27 6.00 19.87
N ASN A 143 -2.96 5.96 21.15
CA ASN A 143 -3.77 5.47 22.24
C ASN A 143 -4.61 6.62 22.89
N GLY A 144 -4.75 7.75 22.19
CA GLY A 144 -5.47 8.96 22.58
C GLY A 144 -4.58 10.15 22.94
N CYS A 145 -5.20 11.33 23.11
CA CYS A 145 -4.56 12.57 23.59
C CYS A 145 -3.48 13.18 22.67
N GLY A 146 -3.48 12.90 21.37
CA GLY A 146 -2.60 13.57 20.40
C GLY A 146 -1.10 13.25 20.55
N ALA A 147 -0.77 12.09 21.14
CA ALA A 147 0.60 11.59 21.28
C ALA A 147 0.80 10.26 20.57
N CYS A 148 1.75 10.13 19.64
CA CYS A 148 1.91 8.90 18.88
C CYS A 148 2.23 7.67 19.71
N ALA A 149 1.66 6.53 19.30
CA ALA A 149 2.03 5.22 19.82
C ALA A 149 3.34 4.71 19.17
N ASN A 150 4.47 5.36 19.48
CA ASN A 150 5.79 5.03 18.95
C ASN A 150 6.72 4.33 19.96
N GLY A 151 6.15 3.90 21.10
CA GLY A 151 6.89 3.20 22.13
C GLY A 151 7.00 1.70 21.87
N THR A 152 7.22 0.93 22.93
CA THR A 152 7.46 -0.52 22.85
C THR A 152 6.49 -1.34 23.69
N SER A 153 5.66 -0.70 24.52
CA SER A 153 4.73 -1.39 25.41
C SER A 153 3.49 -1.86 24.67
N THR A 154 3.11 -3.13 24.87
CA THR A 154 1.91 -3.76 24.30
C THR A 154 0.96 -4.27 25.38
N GLY A 155 1.15 -3.81 26.62
CA GLY A 155 0.36 -4.21 27.77
C GLY A 155 -1.11 -3.78 27.65
N PRO A 156 -1.98 -4.31 28.52
CA PRO A 156 -3.40 -3.97 28.53
C PRO A 156 -3.67 -2.47 28.77
N GLU A 157 -2.71 -1.73 29.34
CA GLU A 157 -2.75 -0.27 29.50
C GLU A 157 -2.57 0.52 28.19
N CYS A 158 -2.26 -0.17 27.09
CA CYS A 158 -2.13 0.41 25.75
C CYS A 158 -3.39 0.12 24.93
N ASP A 159 -4.38 0.99 25.10
CA ASP A 159 -5.64 0.98 24.35
C ASP A 159 -5.97 2.37 23.80
N SER A 160 -6.95 2.46 22.89
CA SER A 160 -7.38 3.69 22.21
C SER A 160 -7.84 4.85 23.10
N GLU A 161 -7.98 4.70 24.42
CA GLU A 161 -8.43 5.77 25.32
C GLU A 161 -7.41 6.09 26.43
N SER A 162 -6.42 5.22 26.62
CA SER A 162 -5.52 5.25 27.77
C SER A 162 -4.63 6.49 27.90
N CYS A 163 -4.22 7.09 26.78
CA CYS A 163 -3.20 8.15 26.73
C CYS A 163 -1.89 7.79 27.47
N THR A 164 -1.62 6.50 27.68
CA THR A 164 -0.43 5.97 28.32
C THR A 164 0.82 6.21 27.46
N PRO A 165 1.85 6.92 27.95
CA PRO A 165 3.09 7.09 27.20
C PRO A 165 3.83 5.77 26.96
N GLY A 166 4.55 5.66 25.84
CA GLY A 166 5.40 4.51 25.56
C GLY A 166 4.66 3.29 25.00
N CYS A 167 3.38 3.43 24.67
CA CYS A 167 2.64 2.40 23.94
C CYS A 167 3.16 2.25 22.51
N LEU A 168 3.29 1.00 22.09
CA LEU A 168 3.53 0.62 20.71
C LEU A 168 2.21 0.69 19.93
N GLN A 169 2.27 1.12 18.67
CA GLN A 169 1.15 1.00 17.76
C GLN A 169 0.80 -0.47 17.54
N THR A 170 -0.42 -0.84 17.90
CA THR A 170 -1.01 -2.16 17.69
C THR A 170 -2.48 -2.01 17.32
N ALA A 171 -3.14 -3.12 17.06
CA ALA A 171 -4.56 -3.10 16.73
C ALA A 171 -5.45 -2.45 17.81
N ARG A 172 -4.96 -2.30 19.04
CA ARG A 172 -5.66 -1.67 20.18
C ARG A 172 -5.46 -0.16 20.29
N THR A 173 -4.53 0.43 19.54
CA THR A 173 -4.18 1.85 19.59
C THR A 173 -4.51 2.50 18.25
N SER A 174 -5.81 2.75 18.03
CA SER A 174 -6.37 3.18 16.75
C SER A 174 -7.12 4.51 16.82
N ASN A 175 -6.93 5.25 17.92
CA ASN A 175 -7.54 6.56 18.12
C ASN A 175 -6.66 7.62 17.45
N ASP A 176 -7.27 8.55 16.71
CA ASP A 176 -6.61 9.52 15.83
C ASP A 176 -5.60 8.96 14.81
N PHE A 177 -5.12 9.85 13.94
CA PHE A 177 -3.95 9.62 13.10
C PHE A 177 -3.17 10.89 12.84
N PHE A 178 -1.89 10.71 12.49
CA PHE A 178 -0.92 11.79 12.38
C PHE A 178 -0.43 11.97 10.95
N GLY A 179 0.06 13.16 10.65
CA GLY A 179 0.53 13.50 9.33
C GLY A 179 1.40 14.74 9.28
N CYS A 180 1.75 15.09 8.05
CA CYS A 180 2.44 16.34 7.74
C CYS A 180 1.51 17.32 7.06
N GLY A 181 1.64 18.62 7.36
CA GLY A 181 0.86 19.63 6.65
C GLY A 181 0.83 21.00 7.31
N ASN A 182 -0.08 21.82 6.81
CA ASN A 182 -0.47 23.10 7.39
C ASN A 182 -1.96 23.11 7.85
N PHE A 183 -2.65 21.97 7.74
CA PHE A 183 -4.03 21.74 8.15
C PHE A 183 -4.10 20.56 9.15
N GLY A 184 -5.07 20.55 10.06
CA GLY A 184 -5.05 19.68 11.24
C GLY A 184 -4.66 20.41 12.52
N THR A 185 -4.91 19.78 13.67
CA THR A 185 -4.41 20.26 14.97
C THR A 185 -2.90 20.05 15.06
N GLU A 186 -2.19 20.92 15.77
CA GLU A 186 -0.75 20.76 15.97
C GLU A 186 -0.41 19.52 16.80
N ALA A 187 0.46 18.65 16.27
CA ALA A 187 0.87 17.43 16.94
C ALA A 187 2.21 17.60 17.69
N THR A 188 2.39 16.81 18.76
CA THR A 188 3.66 16.68 19.49
C THR A 188 4.50 15.48 19.05
N CYS A 189 4.07 14.79 17.99
CA CYS A 189 4.66 13.57 17.46
C CYS A 189 5.74 13.84 16.40
N GLY A 190 6.87 14.44 16.80
CA GLY A 190 7.93 14.77 15.84
C GLY A 190 8.43 13.53 15.06
N PRO A 191 8.55 13.56 13.71
CA PRO A 191 8.48 14.74 12.84
C PRO A 191 7.08 15.17 12.41
N LEU A 192 6.05 14.36 12.66
CA LEU A 192 4.66 14.63 12.30
C LEU A 192 4.16 15.86 13.06
N ASN A 193 3.63 16.83 12.32
CA ASN A 193 3.30 18.15 12.88
C ASN A 193 1.79 18.41 12.93
N ARG A 194 0.98 17.46 12.44
CA ARG A 194 -0.48 17.57 12.39
C ARG A 194 -1.14 16.24 12.80
N PHE A 195 -2.35 16.31 13.36
CA PHE A 195 -3.16 15.12 13.66
C PHE A 195 -4.66 15.41 13.53
N SER A 196 -5.47 14.35 13.48
CA SER A 196 -6.90 14.40 13.15
C SER A 196 -7.80 14.93 14.26
N GLU A 197 -7.46 14.69 15.52
CA GLU A 197 -8.37 14.73 16.68
C GLU A 197 -9.62 13.83 16.52
N ASN A 198 -10.24 13.52 17.66
CA ASN A 198 -11.48 12.74 17.76
C ASN A 198 -12.53 13.19 16.73
N LEU A 199 -13.05 12.20 16.01
CA LEU A 199 -14.02 12.35 14.93
C LEU A 199 -13.55 13.34 13.84
N CYS A 200 -12.24 13.37 13.57
CA CYS A 200 -11.62 14.30 12.61
C CYS A 200 -11.84 15.79 12.98
N SER A 201 -12.02 16.18 14.26
CA SER A 201 -12.32 17.58 14.62
C SER A 201 -11.20 18.55 14.24
N GLY A 202 -9.95 18.12 14.25
CA GLY A 202 -8.80 18.90 13.77
C GLY A 202 -8.81 19.12 12.25
N LEU A 203 -9.59 18.32 11.52
CA LEU A 203 -9.76 18.39 10.07
C LEU A 203 -11.14 18.95 9.66
N GLU A 204 -11.83 19.67 10.55
CA GLU A 204 -13.15 20.23 10.28
C GLU A 204 -13.19 21.12 9.01
N GLY A 205 -14.29 21.03 8.26
CA GLY A 205 -14.48 21.80 7.02
C GLY A 205 -13.79 21.20 5.80
N SER A 206 -13.27 19.98 5.92
CA SER A 206 -12.65 19.21 4.84
C SER A 206 -13.47 17.97 4.46
N PRO A 207 -13.09 17.25 3.38
CA PRO A 207 -13.73 15.98 3.00
C PRO A 207 -13.35 14.75 3.85
N TRP A 208 -12.57 14.93 4.91
CA TRP A 208 -12.15 13.86 5.82
C TRP A 208 -13.32 13.45 6.73
N SER A 209 -13.44 12.15 7.00
CA SER A 209 -14.41 11.61 7.96
C SER A 209 -13.75 10.47 8.74
N CYS A 210 -13.77 10.59 10.06
CA CYS A 210 -13.21 9.61 11.00
C CYS A 210 -14.31 8.86 11.76
N ASN A 211 -15.55 8.90 11.30
CA ASN A 211 -16.63 8.11 11.87
C ASN A 211 -17.11 7.07 10.86
N ALA A 212 -17.35 5.86 11.33
CA ALA A 212 -18.11 4.88 10.58
C ALA A 212 -19.55 5.37 10.39
N ALA A 213 -20.23 4.90 9.35
CA ALA A 213 -21.69 5.09 9.23
C ALA A 213 -22.50 4.26 10.25
N THR A 214 -21.82 3.54 11.15
CA THR A 214 -22.40 2.69 12.18
C THR A 214 -22.10 3.27 13.55
N THR A 215 -22.90 2.92 14.55
CA THR A 215 -22.70 3.36 15.93
C THR A 215 -21.50 2.70 16.63
N ALA A 216 -20.70 1.90 15.91
CA ALA A 216 -19.59 1.16 16.50
C ALA A 216 -18.41 2.08 16.86
N ASP A 217 -18.30 3.25 16.23
CA ASP A 217 -17.19 4.22 16.41
C ASP A 217 -17.68 5.62 16.81
N ASP A 218 -18.88 5.75 17.38
CA ASP A 218 -19.44 7.06 17.76
C ASP A 218 -18.61 7.81 18.82
N ASN A 219 -17.68 7.11 19.49
CA ASN A 219 -16.79 7.67 20.50
C ASN A 219 -15.41 8.08 19.94
N GLY A 220 -15.12 7.83 18.67
CA GLY A 220 -13.85 8.18 18.02
C GLY A 220 -12.65 7.37 18.52
N LEU A 221 -12.83 6.09 18.87
CA LEU A 221 -11.72 5.26 19.37
C LEU A 221 -11.03 4.44 18.25
N CYS A 222 -11.63 4.41 17.06
CA CYS A 222 -11.17 3.60 15.93
C CYS A 222 -11.03 4.39 14.64
N GLU A 223 -10.73 5.68 14.75
CA GLU A 223 -10.59 6.59 13.62
C GLU A 223 -9.57 6.11 12.58
N ALA A 224 -8.46 5.50 13.01
CA ALA A 224 -7.47 4.94 12.09
C ALA A 224 -8.02 3.75 11.26
N TYR A 225 -9.12 3.14 11.68
CA TYR A 225 -9.85 2.10 10.92
C TYR A 225 -11.04 2.64 10.12
N THR A 226 -11.60 3.79 10.49
CA THR A 226 -12.82 4.34 9.87
C THR A 226 -12.54 5.48 8.91
N ALA A 227 -11.33 6.05 8.95
CA ALA A 227 -10.93 7.19 8.14
C ALA A 227 -11.22 6.97 6.65
N ILE A 228 -12.06 7.85 6.09
CA ILE A 228 -12.27 8.02 4.66
C ILE A 228 -12.03 9.47 4.26
N LYS A 229 -11.79 9.68 2.97
CA LYS A 229 -11.67 11.01 2.38
C LYS A 229 -12.32 11.02 1.01
N THR A 230 -13.44 11.72 0.86
CA THR A 230 -14.28 11.59 -0.34
C THR A 230 -13.97 12.56 -1.48
N GLY A 231 -13.11 13.55 -1.24
CA GLY A 231 -12.69 14.55 -2.23
C GLY A 231 -11.18 14.71 -2.24
N SER A 232 -10.62 15.17 -3.37
CA SER A 232 -9.18 15.28 -3.60
C SER A 232 -8.48 16.42 -2.86
N ARG A 233 -9.18 17.52 -2.57
CA ARG A 233 -8.62 18.68 -1.87
C ARG A 233 -8.22 18.35 -0.42
N PHE A 234 -7.45 19.23 0.22
CA PHE A 234 -6.98 19.06 1.61
C PHE A 234 -5.96 17.93 1.83
N GLY A 235 -5.17 17.61 0.81
CA GLY A 235 -4.09 16.62 0.88
C GLY A 235 -4.57 15.19 0.68
N GLY A 236 -3.99 14.25 1.40
CA GLY A 236 -4.17 12.82 1.21
C GLY A 236 -3.25 12.04 2.14
N VAL A 237 -2.25 11.34 1.61
CA VAL A 237 -1.30 10.53 2.38
C VAL A 237 0.15 10.90 2.10
N LEU A 238 1.04 10.57 3.03
CA LEU A 238 2.47 10.53 2.79
C LEU A 238 2.85 9.16 2.24
N CYS A 239 3.45 9.14 1.06
CA CYS A 239 4.02 7.94 0.49
C CYS A 239 5.53 7.93 0.75
N CYS A 240 6.01 6.86 1.37
CA CYS A 240 7.41 6.58 1.62
C CYS A 240 7.91 5.54 0.62
N ARG A 241 9.10 5.77 0.07
CA ARG A 241 9.71 4.81 -0.87
C ARG A 241 10.11 3.56 -0.12
N ASP A 242 9.85 2.41 -0.72
CA ASP A 242 10.40 1.14 -0.24
C ASP A 242 11.93 1.19 -0.38
N THR A 243 12.67 1.02 0.71
CA THR A 243 14.15 1.03 0.69
C THR A 243 14.75 -0.32 1.01
N CYS A 244 13.97 -1.36 0.86
CA CYS A 244 14.54 -2.68 0.78
C CYS A 244 15.33 -2.81 -0.53
N THR A 245 16.34 -3.66 -0.51
CA THR A 245 16.92 -4.14 -1.77
C THR A 245 15.86 -5.02 -2.40
N ASP A 246 15.57 -4.79 -3.68
CA ASP A 246 14.71 -5.61 -4.53
C ASP A 246 15.60 -6.02 -5.70
N SER A 247 16.23 -7.18 -5.54
CA SER A 247 17.35 -7.63 -6.36
C SER A 247 16.93 -7.97 -7.78
N ASP A 248 15.71 -8.47 -7.97
CA ASP A 248 15.15 -8.84 -9.26
C ASP A 248 14.13 -7.83 -9.82
N LYS A 249 13.77 -6.82 -9.02
CA LYS A 249 12.91 -5.69 -9.39
C LYS A 249 11.49 -6.10 -9.70
N ASP A 250 11.00 -7.11 -9.01
CA ASP A 250 9.63 -7.59 -9.14
C ASP A 250 8.62 -6.79 -8.29
N GLY A 251 9.12 -5.80 -7.52
CA GLY A 251 8.33 -4.93 -6.67
C GLY A 251 8.17 -5.47 -5.24
N VAL A 252 8.84 -6.57 -4.90
CA VAL A 252 8.89 -7.15 -3.56
C VAL A 252 10.30 -7.06 -3.00
N CYS A 253 10.41 -6.54 -1.79
CA CYS A 253 11.67 -6.48 -1.05
C CYS A 253 12.33 -7.85 -0.91
N ASP A 254 13.65 -7.97 -1.10
CA ASP A 254 14.44 -9.20 -0.86
C ASP A 254 14.17 -9.85 0.50
N SER A 255 13.85 -9.04 1.53
CA SER A 255 13.54 -9.52 2.88
C SER A 255 12.15 -10.16 2.99
N ALA A 256 11.24 -9.83 2.08
CA ALA A 256 9.88 -10.33 2.00
C ALA A 256 9.69 -11.26 0.78
N ASP A 257 10.59 -11.21 -0.19
CA ASP A 257 10.59 -12.01 -1.41
C ASP A 257 10.99 -13.46 -1.09
N ARG A 258 10.13 -14.39 -1.50
CA ARG A 258 10.34 -15.83 -1.34
C ARG A 258 10.86 -16.47 -2.63
N CYS A 259 10.96 -15.71 -3.71
CA CYS A 259 11.21 -16.17 -5.07
C CYS A 259 12.23 -15.31 -5.82
N ALA A 260 13.44 -15.20 -5.26
CA ALA A 260 14.54 -14.50 -5.89
C ALA A 260 14.70 -14.83 -7.40
N GLY A 261 14.60 -13.80 -8.23
CA GLY A 261 14.73 -13.88 -9.68
C GLY A 261 13.40 -14.07 -10.41
N THR A 262 12.31 -13.48 -9.93
CA THR A 262 11.01 -13.49 -10.59
C THR A 262 11.13 -12.94 -12.01
N VAL A 263 10.74 -13.77 -12.99
CA VAL A 263 10.76 -13.40 -14.40
C VAL A 263 9.35 -13.01 -14.84
N LEU A 264 9.20 -11.76 -15.25
CA LEU A 264 7.97 -11.19 -15.80
C LEU A 264 8.22 -10.62 -17.22
N PRO A 265 7.20 -10.57 -18.08
CA PRO A 265 5.87 -11.17 -17.91
C PRO A 265 5.90 -12.71 -18.01
N GLU A 266 4.95 -13.36 -17.36
CA GLU A 266 4.73 -14.81 -17.46
C GLU A 266 4.26 -15.20 -18.86
N SER A 267 4.85 -16.27 -19.41
CA SER A 267 4.47 -16.82 -20.71
C SER A 267 3.55 -18.04 -20.54
N LEU A 268 2.32 -17.93 -21.03
CA LEU A 268 1.37 -19.05 -21.06
C LEU A 268 1.45 -19.82 -22.39
N SER A 269 1.15 -21.11 -22.38
CA SER A 269 1.26 -21.97 -23.58
C SER A 269 0.26 -21.59 -24.68
N THR A 270 -0.83 -20.94 -24.32
CA THR A 270 -1.88 -20.45 -25.24
C THR A 270 -1.62 -19.05 -25.77
N GLY A 271 -0.53 -18.38 -25.36
CA GLY A 271 -0.21 -17.00 -25.75
C GLY A 271 -1.31 -15.98 -25.45
N SER A 272 -2.25 -16.32 -24.56
CA SER A 272 -3.48 -15.60 -24.25
C SER A 272 -3.61 -15.42 -22.74
N LEU A 273 -4.54 -14.57 -22.29
CA LEU A 273 -4.91 -14.41 -20.88
C LEU A 273 -5.18 -15.78 -20.24
N PRO A 274 -4.85 -15.96 -18.95
CA PRO A 274 -5.16 -17.18 -18.23
C PRO A 274 -6.68 -17.41 -18.21
N GLY A 275 -7.09 -18.68 -18.20
CA GLY A 275 -8.50 -19.07 -18.23
C GLY A 275 -9.32 -18.58 -17.02
N MET A 276 -10.60 -18.96 -16.94
CA MET A 276 -11.44 -18.62 -15.78
C MET A 276 -10.82 -19.16 -14.47
N ASN A 277 -10.71 -18.30 -13.46
CA ASN A 277 -10.09 -18.62 -12.15
C ASN A 277 -8.65 -19.16 -12.29
N ARG A 278 -7.94 -18.67 -13.31
CA ARG A 278 -6.52 -18.91 -13.54
C ARG A 278 -5.82 -17.57 -13.52
N PHE A 279 -4.67 -17.53 -12.85
CA PHE A 279 -3.97 -16.31 -12.52
C PHE A 279 -2.52 -16.40 -12.99
N ALA A 280 -2.06 -15.40 -13.72
CA ALA A 280 -0.67 -15.19 -14.10
C ALA A 280 -0.45 -13.70 -14.41
N ASP A 281 0.73 -13.15 -14.09
CA ASP A 281 1.09 -11.79 -14.47
C ASP A 281 1.68 -11.79 -15.90
N THR A 282 0.80 -11.62 -16.88
CA THR A 282 1.11 -11.74 -18.32
C THR A 282 1.52 -10.44 -18.98
N ASP A 283 1.41 -9.30 -18.29
CA ASP A 283 1.81 -7.98 -18.79
C ASP A 283 2.95 -7.34 -17.97
N GLY A 284 3.35 -7.96 -16.86
CA GLY A 284 4.50 -7.57 -16.04
C GLY A 284 4.23 -6.34 -15.18
N ASP A 285 2.96 -6.06 -14.86
CA ASP A 285 2.56 -4.91 -14.05
C ASP A 285 2.53 -5.20 -12.53
N GLY A 286 2.86 -6.42 -12.13
CA GLY A 286 2.85 -6.91 -10.75
C GLY A 286 1.47 -7.39 -10.29
N THR A 287 0.45 -7.36 -11.15
CA THR A 287 -0.91 -7.84 -10.90
C THR A 287 -1.22 -9.07 -11.73
N PHE A 288 -1.71 -10.13 -11.10
CA PHE A 288 -2.09 -11.34 -11.82
C PHE A 288 -3.36 -11.09 -12.64
N ASN A 289 -3.26 -11.27 -13.96
CA ASN A 289 -4.42 -11.25 -14.86
C ASN A 289 -5.25 -12.53 -14.63
N THR A 290 -6.57 -12.45 -14.82
CA THR A 290 -7.51 -13.58 -14.81
C THR A 290 -8.74 -13.25 -15.64
N LEU A 291 -9.38 -14.26 -16.24
CA LEU A 291 -10.74 -14.12 -16.75
C LEU A 291 -11.74 -14.29 -15.60
N SER A 292 -12.73 -13.40 -15.53
CA SER A 292 -13.89 -13.54 -14.64
C SER A 292 -14.92 -14.48 -15.26
N SER A 293 -15.65 -15.24 -14.44
CA SER A 293 -16.74 -16.10 -14.91
C SER A 293 -18.01 -15.33 -15.30
N ASN A 294 -18.08 -14.03 -14.95
CA ASN A 294 -19.19 -13.13 -15.26
C ASN A 294 -18.65 -11.90 -16.03
N ASP A 295 -19.51 -11.14 -16.70
CA ASP A 295 -19.18 -9.85 -17.38
C ASP A 295 -18.71 -8.73 -16.41
N GLY A 296 -18.30 -9.08 -15.17
CA GLY A 296 -17.83 -8.19 -14.12
C GLY A 296 -16.40 -8.51 -13.67
N GLU A 297 -15.86 -7.68 -12.77
CA GLU A 297 -14.51 -7.88 -12.22
C GLU A 297 -14.37 -9.25 -11.52
N PRO A 298 -13.17 -9.86 -11.55
CA PRO A 298 -12.92 -11.15 -10.88
C PRO A 298 -13.16 -11.04 -9.36
N GLU A 299 -13.69 -12.11 -8.76
CA GLU A 299 -13.97 -12.18 -7.31
C GLU A 299 -12.72 -11.94 -6.44
N ARG A 300 -11.54 -12.24 -6.98
CA ARG A 300 -10.28 -12.06 -6.29
C ARG A 300 -9.21 -11.53 -7.22
N ARG A 301 -8.33 -10.70 -6.67
CA ARG A 301 -7.12 -10.19 -7.32
C ARG A 301 -5.93 -10.61 -6.49
N PHE A 302 -4.84 -10.94 -7.17
CA PHE A 302 -3.55 -11.25 -6.56
C PHE A 302 -2.49 -10.37 -7.20
N THR A 303 -1.50 -9.99 -6.40
CA THR A 303 -0.32 -9.23 -6.81
C THR A 303 0.94 -10.00 -6.44
N LEU A 304 2.09 -9.60 -6.97
CA LEU A 304 3.38 -10.16 -6.54
C LEU A 304 3.65 -9.93 -5.05
N VAL A 305 3.12 -8.84 -4.48
CA VAL A 305 3.18 -8.62 -3.03
C VAL A 305 2.39 -9.69 -2.27
N ASP A 306 1.20 -10.06 -2.74
CA ASP A 306 0.42 -11.14 -2.12
C ASP A 306 1.15 -12.48 -2.18
N THR A 307 1.84 -12.74 -3.30
CA THR A 307 2.59 -13.98 -3.52
C THR A 307 4.03 -13.91 -3.03
N ALA A 308 4.42 -12.84 -2.34
CA ALA A 308 5.77 -12.64 -1.82
C ALA A 308 6.84 -12.81 -2.90
N GLY A 309 6.67 -12.11 -4.01
CA GLY A 309 7.55 -12.07 -5.19
C GLY A 309 7.27 -13.19 -6.19
N CYS A 310 6.66 -14.31 -5.78
CA CYS A 310 6.57 -15.47 -6.66
C CYS A 310 5.56 -15.31 -7.80
N ASN A 311 6.00 -15.57 -9.04
CA ASN A 311 5.10 -15.80 -10.18
C ASN A 311 4.46 -17.20 -10.14
N CYS A 312 3.50 -17.50 -11.02
CA CYS A 312 2.81 -18.79 -10.96
C CYS A 312 3.75 -19.99 -11.17
N ALA A 313 4.70 -19.90 -12.10
CA ALA A 313 5.66 -20.98 -12.35
C ALA A 313 6.50 -21.33 -11.11
N GLN A 314 6.96 -20.32 -10.39
CA GLN A 314 7.70 -20.48 -9.14
C GLN A 314 6.82 -21.04 -8.03
N ILE A 315 5.56 -20.58 -7.90
CA ILE A 315 4.61 -21.12 -6.90
C ILE A 315 4.33 -22.61 -7.14
N VAL A 316 4.07 -22.99 -8.39
CA VAL A 316 3.82 -24.39 -8.78
C VAL A 316 5.03 -25.26 -8.44
N ASP A 317 6.25 -24.77 -8.71
CA ASP A 317 7.49 -25.47 -8.37
C ASP A 317 7.67 -25.61 -6.85
N ALA A 318 7.48 -24.53 -6.09
CA ALA A 318 7.61 -24.50 -4.63
C ALA A 318 6.58 -25.40 -3.92
N LEU A 319 5.41 -25.61 -4.52
CA LEU A 319 4.37 -26.51 -4.03
C LEU A 319 4.55 -27.97 -4.51
N GLY A 320 5.55 -28.27 -5.34
CA GLY A 320 5.80 -29.61 -5.89
C GLY A 320 4.73 -30.08 -6.88
N MET A 321 4.11 -29.14 -7.60
CA MET A 321 3.07 -29.40 -8.59
C MET A 321 3.65 -29.55 -10.00
N SER A 322 2.88 -30.13 -10.93
CA SER A 322 3.31 -30.24 -12.33
C SER A 322 3.37 -28.87 -13.02
N GLN A 323 4.44 -28.62 -13.77
CA GLN A 323 4.65 -27.39 -14.56
C GLN A 323 3.55 -27.15 -15.62
N GLU A 324 2.76 -28.17 -15.98
CA GLU A 324 1.56 -28.00 -16.80
C GLU A 324 0.53 -27.04 -16.17
N HIS A 325 0.51 -26.92 -14.84
CA HIS A 325 -0.33 -25.95 -14.14
C HIS A 325 0.08 -24.52 -14.48
N ALA A 326 1.39 -24.24 -14.47
CA ALA A 326 1.92 -22.91 -14.77
C ALA A 326 1.63 -22.47 -16.20
N GLN A 327 1.62 -23.40 -17.16
CA GLN A 327 1.33 -23.11 -18.57
C GLN A 327 -0.08 -22.53 -18.83
N SER A 328 -1.00 -22.71 -17.88
CA SER A 328 -2.38 -22.20 -17.95
C SER A 328 -2.70 -21.10 -16.92
N GLY A 329 -1.72 -20.73 -16.10
CA GLY A 329 -1.91 -19.91 -14.90
C GLY A 329 -2.34 -20.73 -13.67
N CYS A 330 -2.08 -20.17 -12.49
CA CYS A 330 -2.32 -20.81 -11.20
C CYS A 330 -3.81 -20.80 -10.89
N SER A 331 -4.35 -21.89 -10.33
CA SER A 331 -5.76 -21.85 -9.88
C SER A 331 -5.91 -20.94 -8.67
N LEU A 332 -7.12 -20.39 -8.46
CA LEU A 332 -7.50 -19.67 -7.25
C LEU A 332 -7.03 -20.40 -5.98
N SER A 333 -7.35 -21.69 -5.87
CA SER A 333 -6.97 -22.53 -4.72
C SER A 333 -5.46 -22.70 -4.54
N THR A 334 -4.69 -22.65 -5.62
CA THR A 334 -3.22 -22.75 -5.56
C THR A 334 -2.65 -21.46 -4.95
N LEU A 335 -3.11 -20.31 -5.43
CA LEU A 335 -2.68 -19.01 -4.89
C LEU A 335 -3.13 -18.82 -3.44
N GLU A 336 -4.37 -19.18 -3.09
CA GLU A 336 -4.84 -19.07 -1.70
C GLU A 336 -4.02 -19.93 -0.74
N ASN A 337 -3.65 -21.15 -1.15
CA ASN A 337 -2.76 -22.02 -0.37
C ASN A 337 -1.38 -21.39 -0.20
N TRP A 338 -0.80 -20.87 -1.29
CA TRP A 338 0.50 -20.20 -1.25
C TRP A 338 0.48 -18.97 -0.32
N VAL A 339 -0.47 -18.06 -0.52
CA VAL A 339 -0.63 -16.82 0.26
C VAL A 339 -0.80 -17.14 1.75
N SER A 340 -1.53 -18.21 2.10
CA SER A 340 -1.65 -18.65 3.50
C SER A 340 -0.30 -19.05 4.10
N ARG A 341 0.55 -19.77 3.34
CA ARG A 341 1.86 -20.25 3.82
C ARG A 341 2.86 -19.12 4.02
N VAL A 342 2.90 -18.16 3.08
CA VAL A 342 3.88 -17.06 3.18
C VAL A 342 3.51 -16.05 4.27
N LYS A 343 2.25 -16.00 4.70
CA LYS A 343 1.80 -15.17 5.83
C LYS A 343 2.12 -15.76 7.21
N GLU A 344 2.36 -17.07 7.29
CA GLU A 344 2.67 -17.78 8.55
C GLU A 344 4.17 -17.79 8.89
N ASN A 345 5.04 -17.33 7.98
CA ASN A 345 6.52 -17.37 8.09
C ASN A 345 7.15 -15.99 7.91
#